data_AF-A0A8T6UY01-F1
#
_entry.id   AF-A0A8T6UY01-F1
#
_cell.length_a   1.000
_cell.length_b   1.000
_cell.length_c   1.000
_cell.angle_alpha   90.00
_cell.angle_beta   90.00
_cell.angle_gamma   90.00
#
_symmetry.space_group_name_H-M   'P 1'
#
loop_
_entity.id
_entity.type
_entity.pdbx_description
1 polymer ?
#
loop_
_entity_poly.entity_id
_entity_poly.type
_entity_poly.pdbx_seq_one_letter_code
_entity_poly.pdbx_strand_id
1 'polypeptide(L)'
;MSHGKEKEVPDEVFIEDAHKIVERTIETGIILRVIGAVAVRIHSQEFVELHKNLGRLGEDQQNFSDIDFMAYSTQSKLIKNYFRKELDFIPNRGINTLFGHQRLIFYHPKQWYHSDIFFNALRFSHDIFFGKNPEKGRLKLDNPTIPLSDIVLEKTQIHKINAKDIKDLIVLFRAHELGETDEREVINVNRITKILAKDWGFWYDVTRNLKKVKTLSEEYLKDGKMESNDYEDVTKKIDTLLEYIKEEPKTKEWKKRAKIGTDKQWWRVVEDVVR
;
A
#
# COMPACT_ATOMS: atom_id res chain seq x y z
N MET A 1 -5.03 -35.97 11.17
CA MET A 1 -3.74 -35.27 11.19
C MET A 1 -4.00 -33.86 11.69
N SER A 2 -3.51 -33.56 12.89
CA SER A 2 -3.66 -32.27 13.56
C SER A 2 -3.06 -31.17 12.68
N HIS A 3 -3.88 -30.21 12.24
CA HIS A 3 -3.38 -28.98 11.66
C HIS A 3 -2.70 -28.23 12.80
N GLY A 4 -1.37 -28.32 12.88
CA GLY A 4 -0.60 -27.55 13.84
C GLY A 4 -0.95 -26.08 13.66
N LYS A 5 -1.35 -25.41 14.76
CA LYS A 5 -1.48 -23.96 14.79
C LYS A 5 -0.20 -23.37 14.19
N GLU A 6 -0.30 -22.70 13.04
CA GLU A 6 0.78 -21.87 12.55
C GLU A 6 1.20 -20.96 13.70
N LYS A 7 2.49 -20.96 14.00
CA LYS A 7 3.03 -20.19 15.11
C LYS A 7 2.84 -18.72 14.78
N GLU A 8 1.97 -18.04 15.52
CA GLU A 8 1.76 -16.59 15.39
C GLU A 8 3.12 -15.88 15.46
N VAL A 9 3.40 -15.08 14.44
CA VAL A 9 4.65 -14.34 14.28
C VAL A 9 4.38 -12.91 14.77
N PRO A 10 5.13 -12.41 15.78
CA PRO A 10 4.92 -11.06 16.30
C PRO A 10 5.08 -9.99 15.22
N ASP A 11 4.29 -8.91 15.33
CA ASP A 11 4.34 -7.75 14.44
C ASP A 11 5.78 -7.19 14.32
N GLU A 12 6.53 -7.21 15.42
CA GLU A 12 7.90 -6.72 15.50
C GLU A 12 8.83 -7.47 14.55
N VAL A 13 8.60 -8.77 14.33
CA VAL A 13 9.39 -9.56 13.37
C VAL A 13 9.21 -9.04 11.95
N PHE A 14 7.98 -8.70 11.55
CA PHE A 14 7.71 -8.13 10.23
C PHE A 14 8.37 -6.78 10.05
N ILE A 15 8.25 -5.91 11.06
CA ILE A 15 8.81 -4.56 11.02
C ILE A 15 10.34 -4.63 10.96
N GLU A 16 10.96 -5.40 11.86
CA GLU A 16 12.41 -5.57 11.89
C GLU A 16 12.97 -6.19 10.62
N ASP A 17 12.32 -7.23 10.09
CA ASP A 17 12.77 -7.87 8.85
C ASP A 17 12.63 -6.90 7.68
N ALA A 18 11.54 -6.14 7.58
CA ALA A 18 11.36 -5.13 6.55
C ALA A 18 12.50 -4.08 6.56
N HIS A 19 12.86 -3.57 7.74
CA HIS A 19 14.00 -2.67 7.91
C HIS A 19 15.33 -3.34 7.52
N LYS A 20 15.63 -4.52 8.08
CA LYS A 20 16.88 -5.25 7.82
C LYS A 20 17.06 -5.58 6.34
N ILE A 21 15.99 -6.00 5.66
CA ILE A 21 15.99 -6.32 4.23
C ILE A 21 16.29 -5.06 3.42
N VAL A 22 15.61 -3.94 3.68
CA VAL A 22 15.84 -2.69 2.93
C VAL A 22 17.21 -2.10 3.21
N GLU A 23 17.67 -2.05 4.47
CA GLU A 23 18.97 -1.48 4.83
C GLU A 23 20.14 -2.19 4.15
N ARG A 24 20.12 -3.53 4.12
CA ARG A 24 21.15 -4.33 3.43
C ARG A 24 21.15 -4.15 1.91
N THR A 25 20.04 -3.69 1.31
CA THR A 25 20.01 -3.38 -0.13
C THR A 25 20.81 -2.13 -0.49
N ILE A 26 21.03 -1.22 0.47
CA ILE A 26 21.75 0.04 0.25
C ILE A 26 23.20 -0.23 -0.15
N GLU A 27 23.88 -1.15 0.53
CA GLU A 27 25.28 -1.51 0.26
C GLU A 27 25.48 -2.13 -1.14
N THR A 28 24.43 -2.75 -1.68
CA THR A 28 24.44 -3.43 -2.99
C THR A 28 23.84 -2.58 -4.11
N GLY A 29 23.46 -1.33 -3.81
CA GLY A 29 22.85 -0.40 -4.75
C GLY A 29 21.46 -0.81 -5.25
N ILE A 30 20.83 -1.81 -4.63
CA ILE A 30 19.46 -2.24 -4.95
C ILE A 30 18.49 -1.22 -4.34
N ILE A 31 17.52 -0.75 -5.13
CA ILE A 31 16.44 0.10 -4.61
C ILE A 31 15.22 -0.79 -4.37
N LEU A 32 14.93 -1.01 -3.10
CA LEU A 32 13.81 -1.79 -2.60
C LEU A 32 13.06 -0.97 -1.56
N ARG A 33 11.73 -0.91 -1.66
CA ARG A 33 10.88 -0.13 -0.74
C ARG A 33 9.69 -0.92 -0.26
N VAL A 34 9.44 -0.90 1.04
CA VAL A 34 8.29 -1.59 1.66
C VAL A 34 6.98 -0.93 1.22
N ILE A 35 5.96 -1.74 0.98
CA ILE A 35 4.59 -1.29 0.68
C ILE A 35 3.56 -1.95 1.62
N GLY A 36 2.28 -1.64 1.43
CA GLY A 36 1.21 -2.33 2.13
C GLY A 36 1.14 -2.04 3.63
N ALA A 37 0.68 -3.03 4.38
CA ALA A 37 0.36 -2.89 5.80
C ALA A 37 1.58 -2.56 6.68
N VAL A 38 2.71 -3.20 6.36
CA VAL A 38 3.97 -2.99 7.10
C VAL A 38 4.48 -1.57 6.87
N ALA A 39 4.35 -1.02 5.65
CA ALA A 39 4.71 0.36 5.38
C ALA A 39 3.87 1.36 6.19
N VAL A 40 2.55 1.12 6.32
CA VAL A 40 1.68 1.93 7.18
C VAL A 40 2.14 1.88 8.63
N ARG A 41 2.44 0.69 9.16
CA ARG A 41 2.92 0.53 10.54
C ARG A 41 4.27 1.21 10.78
N ILE A 42 5.20 1.18 9.82
CA ILE A 42 6.51 1.84 9.93
C ILE A 42 6.33 3.36 10.11
N HIS A 43 5.43 3.99 9.36
CA HIS A 43 5.19 5.43 9.47
C HIS A 43 4.32 5.84 10.67
N SER A 44 3.42 4.97 11.13
CA SER A 44 2.42 5.30 12.15
C SER A 44 2.72 4.69 13.53
N GLN A 45 4.00 4.66 13.94
CA GLN A 45 4.44 4.07 15.22
C GLN A 45 3.77 4.72 16.45
N GLU A 46 3.51 6.03 16.40
CA GLU A 46 2.82 6.77 17.47
C GLU A 46 1.34 6.39 17.59
N PHE A 47 0.77 5.75 16.57
CA PHE A 47 -0.64 5.35 16.49
C PHE A 47 -0.82 3.82 16.47
N VAL A 48 0.17 3.08 16.99
CA VAL A 48 0.09 1.61 17.11
C VAL A 48 -1.13 1.18 17.93
N GLU A 49 -1.45 1.90 19.00
CA GLU A 49 -2.57 1.53 19.87
C GLU A 49 -3.92 1.71 19.16
N LEU A 50 -4.10 2.82 18.43
CA LEU A 50 -5.26 2.99 17.55
C LEU A 50 -5.35 1.83 16.55
N HIS A 51 -4.24 1.50 15.88
CA HIS A 51 -4.21 0.40 14.92
C HIS A 51 -4.60 -0.95 15.54
N LYS A 52 -4.13 -1.24 16.77
CA LYS A 52 -4.50 -2.44 17.54
C LYS A 52 -5.98 -2.44 17.92
N ASN A 53 -6.51 -1.32 18.42
CA ASN A 53 -7.91 -1.18 18.81
C ASN A 53 -8.89 -1.38 17.65
N LEU A 54 -8.50 -0.97 16.44
CA LEU A 54 -9.26 -1.23 15.22
C LEU A 54 -9.26 -2.72 14.81
N GLY A 55 -8.36 -3.54 15.39
CA GLY A 55 -8.25 -4.98 15.18
C GLY A 55 -8.05 -5.35 13.71
N ARG A 56 -6.90 -5.01 13.11
CA ARG A 56 -6.67 -4.99 11.64
C ARG A 56 -7.21 -6.22 10.91
N LEU A 57 -6.77 -7.43 11.28
CA LEU A 57 -7.25 -8.71 10.71
C LEU A 57 -8.37 -9.36 11.53
N GLY A 58 -8.54 -8.94 12.79
CA GLY A 58 -9.55 -9.45 13.73
C GLY A 58 -9.05 -9.25 15.16
N GLU A 59 -9.92 -9.49 16.14
CA GLU A 59 -9.49 -9.64 17.54
C GLU A 59 -8.67 -10.94 17.65
N ASP A 60 -7.52 -10.89 18.33
CA ASP A 60 -6.58 -12.00 18.50
C ASP A 60 -6.02 -12.62 17.20
N GLN A 61 -5.91 -11.82 16.13
CA GLN A 61 -5.24 -12.21 14.89
C GLN A 61 -3.96 -11.41 14.66
N GLN A 62 -2.95 -12.08 14.10
CA GLN A 62 -1.71 -11.46 13.62
C GLN A 62 -2.01 -10.29 12.68
N ASN A 63 -1.36 -9.12 12.82
CA ASN A 63 -1.72 -7.96 11.99
C ASN A 63 -1.15 -8.02 10.57
N PHE A 64 -0.09 -8.81 10.35
CA PHE A 64 0.61 -8.91 9.07
C PHE A 64 0.70 -10.36 8.59
N SER A 65 0.61 -10.57 7.28
CA SER A 65 0.75 -11.89 6.63
C SER A 65 1.92 -11.96 5.66
N ASP A 66 2.43 -10.81 5.26
CA ASP A 66 3.38 -10.61 4.18
C ASP A 66 4.25 -9.38 4.45
N ILE A 67 5.39 -9.34 3.76
CA ILE A 67 6.20 -8.13 3.61
C ILE A 67 6.40 -7.91 2.12
N ASP A 68 5.68 -6.95 1.57
CA ASP A 68 5.70 -6.65 0.15
C ASP A 68 6.59 -5.46 -0.16
N PHE A 69 7.14 -5.46 -1.38
CA PHE A 69 8.11 -4.46 -1.81
C PHE A 69 7.84 -3.95 -3.22
N MET A 70 8.23 -2.70 -3.45
CA MET A 70 8.41 -2.10 -4.77
C MET A 70 9.89 -2.01 -5.14
N ALA A 71 10.19 -2.30 -6.40
CA ALA A 71 11.53 -2.20 -6.96
C ALA A 71 11.51 -1.82 -8.45
N TYR A 72 12.69 -1.58 -9.03
CA TYR A 72 12.84 -1.40 -10.48
C TYR A 72 13.16 -2.73 -11.17
N SER A 73 12.45 -3.01 -12.27
CA SER A 73 12.67 -4.23 -13.07
C SER A 73 14.10 -4.35 -13.62
N THR A 74 14.78 -3.23 -13.84
CA THR A 74 16.19 -3.20 -14.27
C THR A 74 17.13 -3.82 -13.24
N GLN A 75 16.73 -3.87 -11.96
CA GLN A 75 17.47 -4.49 -10.86
C GLN A 75 16.98 -5.92 -10.54
N SER A 76 16.06 -6.50 -11.33
CA SER A 76 15.43 -7.80 -11.05
C SER A 76 16.44 -8.93 -10.86
N LYS A 77 17.53 -8.97 -11.64
CA LYS A 77 18.58 -9.98 -11.49
C LYS A 77 19.32 -9.85 -10.15
N LEU A 78 19.63 -8.63 -9.73
CA LEU A 78 20.29 -8.35 -8.45
C LEU A 78 19.37 -8.75 -7.29
N ILE A 79 18.10 -8.36 -7.37
CA ILE A 79 17.08 -8.70 -6.37
C ILE A 79 16.90 -10.22 -6.24
N LYS A 80 16.80 -10.95 -7.36
CA LYS A 80 16.71 -12.43 -7.34
C LYS A 80 17.91 -13.07 -6.65
N ASN A 81 19.11 -12.54 -6.89
CA ASN A 81 20.32 -13.05 -6.25
C ASN A 81 20.31 -12.72 -4.75
N TYR A 82 20.00 -11.48 -4.40
CA TYR A 82 19.94 -11.00 -3.02
C TYR A 82 18.98 -11.84 -2.17
N PHE A 83 17.71 -11.96 -2.58
CA PHE A 83 16.72 -12.75 -1.86
C PHE A 83 17.12 -14.22 -1.72
N ARG A 84 17.73 -14.83 -2.74
CA ARG A 84 18.06 -16.26 -2.73
C ARG A 84 19.36 -16.62 -2.03
N LYS A 85 20.36 -15.74 -2.10
CA LYS A 85 21.74 -16.06 -1.68
C LYS A 85 22.13 -15.36 -0.39
N GLU A 86 21.59 -14.17 -0.14
CA GLU A 86 21.93 -13.37 1.04
C GLU A 86 20.87 -13.49 2.13
N LEU A 87 19.61 -13.76 1.76
CA LEU A 87 18.48 -13.91 2.69
C LEU A 87 17.92 -15.34 2.77
N ASP A 88 18.38 -16.25 1.90
CA ASP A 88 17.89 -17.64 1.80
C ASP A 88 16.38 -17.79 1.55
N PHE A 89 15.71 -16.78 0.98
CA PHE A 89 14.31 -16.86 0.61
C PHE A 89 14.09 -17.83 -0.57
N ILE A 90 12.98 -18.58 -0.49
CA ILE A 90 12.65 -19.62 -1.45
C ILE A 90 11.76 -19.04 -2.56
N PRO A 91 12.18 -19.02 -3.83
CA PRO A 91 11.38 -18.43 -4.91
C PRO A 91 10.18 -19.33 -5.28
N ASN A 92 9.01 -18.74 -5.50
CA ASN A 92 7.93 -19.42 -6.20
C ASN A 92 8.27 -19.54 -7.70
N ARG A 93 8.81 -20.69 -8.11
CA ARG A 93 9.30 -20.89 -9.50
C ARG A 93 8.20 -20.75 -10.55
N GLY A 94 6.99 -21.24 -10.27
CA GLY A 94 5.88 -21.20 -11.21
C GLY A 94 5.45 -19.77 -11.53
N ILE A 95 5.05 -19.04 -10.48
CA ILE A 95 4.61 -17.65 -10.62
C ILE A 95 5.74 -16.77 -11.16
N ASN A 96 6.98 -16.94 -10.69
CA ASN A 96 8.10 -16.12 -11.14
C ASN A 96 8.49 -16.37 -12.60
N THR A 97 8.17 -17.54 -13.15
CA THR A 97 8.39 -17.82 -14.58
C THR A 97 7.34 -17.12 -15.43
N LEU A 98 6.07 -17.18 -15.03
CA LEU A 98 4.95 -16.60 -15.78
C LEU A 98 4.87 -15.06 -15.64
N PHE A 99 5.04 -14.55 -14.42
CA PHE A 99 4.79 -13.15 -14.07
C PHE A 99 6.03 -12.39 -13.59
N GLY A 100 7.22 -12.99 -13.66
CA GLY A 100 8.48 -12.41 -13.15
C GLY A 100 8.92 -11.08 -13.76
N HIS A 101 8.29 -10.65 -14.86
CA HIS A 101 8.51 -9.33 -15.46
C HIS A 101 7.71 -8.22 -14.74
N GLN A 102 6.66 -8.58 -13.99
CA GLN A 102 5.82 -7.67 -13.20
C GLN A 102 6.06 -7.84 -11.70
N ARG A 103 6.16 -9.08 -11.22
CA ARG A 103 6.26 -9.40 -9.80
C ARG A 103 7.06 -10.67 -9.56
N LEU A 104 7.84 -10.69 -8.49
CA LEU A 104 8.43 -11.92 -7.94
C LEU A 104 7.78 -12.27 -6.61
N ILE A 105 7.63 -13.55 -6.33
CA ILE A 105 7.18 -14.07 -5.04
C ILE A 105 8.30 -14.92 -4.44
N PHE A 106 8.55 -14.66 -3.16
CA PHE A 106 9.52 -15.37 -2.34
C PHE A 106 8.88 -15.78 -1.01
N TYR A 107 9.23 -16.96 -0.50
CA TYR A 107 8.80 -17.44 0.80
C TYR A 107 9.95 -17.29 1.80
N HIS A 108 9.65 -16.76 2.98
CA HIS A 108 10.60 -16.70 4.08
C HIS A 108 11.10 -18.12 4.42
N PRO A 109 12.40 -18.35 4.71
CA PRO A 109 12.96 -19.68 4.93
C PRO A 109 12.29 -20.45 6.09
N LYS A 110 11.77 -19.73 7.10
CA LYS A 110 11.02 -20.31 8.22
C LYS A 110 9.50 -20.41 7.98
N GLN A 111 9.03 -20.11 6.77
CA GLN A 111 7.61 -20.07 6.38
C GLN A 111 6.76 -19.12 7.25
N TRP A 112 7.38 -18.05 7.76
CA TRP A 112 6.69 -17.05 8.58
C TRP A 112 5.79 -16.13 7.76
N TYR A 113 6.22 -15.82 6.55
CA TYR A 113 5.51 -14.96 5.61
C TYR A 113 6.04 -15.20 4.19
N HIS A 114 5.39 -14.56 3.23
CA HIS A 114 5.88 -14.43 1.87
C HIS A 114 6.12 -12.95 1.55
N SER A 115 6.89 -12.71 0.50
CA SER A 115 7.20 -11.39 0.00
C SER A 115 6.94 -11.31 -1.48
N ASP A 116 6.01 -10.42 -1.85
CA ASP A 116 5.81 -10.02 -3.23
C ASP A 116 6.69 -8.81 -3.55
N ILE A 117 7.48 -8.89 -4.62
CA ILE A 117 8.32 -7.79 -5.11
C ILE A 117 7.78 -7.32 -6.45
N PHE A 118 7.10 -6.18 -6.45
CA PHE A 118 6.49 -5.56 -7.63
C PHE A 118 7.48 -4.66 -8.36
N PHE A 119 7.40 -4.65 -9.70
CA PHE A 119 8.30 -3.88 -10.54
C PHE A 119 7.65 -2.71 -11.27
N ASN A 120 8.23 -1.52 -11.08
CA ASN A 120 7.94 -0.26 -11.79
C ASN A 120 6.53 0.34 -11.60
N ALA A 121 5.51 -0.49 -11.37
CA ALA A 121 4.13 -0.08 -11.19
C ALA A 121 3.35 -1.10 -10.35
N LEU A 122 2.40 -0.62 -9.55
CA LEU A 122 1.34 -1.45 -8.98
C LEU A 122 0.20 -1.51 -10.00
N ARG A 123 -0.26 -2.73 -10.31
CA ARG A 123 -1.24 -2.99 -11.37
C ARG A 123 -2.39 -3.81 -10.78
N PHE A 124 -3.10 -3.23 -9.82
CA PHE A 124 -4.28 -3.86 -9.24
C PHE A 124 -5.52 -3.49 -10.04
N SER A 125 -6.57 -2.97 -9.39
CA SER A 125 -7.75 -2.45 -10.08
C SER A 125 -7.43 -1.26 -10.99
N HIS A 126 -6.47 -0.43 -10.58
CA HIS A 126 -5.89 0.69 -11.34
C HIS A 126 -4.37 0.57 -11.39
N ASP A 127 -3.73 1.42 -12.19
CA ASP A 127 -2.27 1.43 -12.31
C ASP A 127 -1.66 2.62 -11.54
N ILE A 128 -0.69 2.36 -10.67
CA ILE A 128 0.15 3.37 -10.01
C ILE A 128 1.57 3.21 -10.52
N PHE A 129 2.07 4.21 -11.25
CA PHE A 129 3.41 4.17 -11.83
C PHE A 129 4.46 4.81 -10.91
N PHE A 130 5.56 4.09 -10.70
CA PHE A 130 6.74 4.53 -9.94
C PHE A 130 7.95 4.82 -10.85
N GLY A 131 7.83 4.51 -12.15
CA GLY A 131 8.89 4.70 -13.15
C GLY A 131 9.72 3.44 -13.35
N LYS A 132 10.54 3.42 -14.41
CA LYS A 132 11.42 2.29 -14.77
C LYS A 132 12.90 2.57 -14.55
N ASN A 133 13.27 3.83 -14.34
CA ASN A 133 14.65 4.27 -14.19
C ASN A 133 14.93 4.58 -12.71
N PRO A 134 15.85 3.85 -12.07
CA PRO A 134 16.31 4.14 -10.70
C PRO A 134 16.62 5.60 -10.39
N GLU A 135 17.14 6.36 -11.34
CA GLU A 135 17.57 7.74 -11.15
C GLU A 135 16.44 8.77 -11.32
N LYS A 136 15.32 8.38 -11.93
CA LYS A 136 14.20 9.30 -12.25
C LYS A 136 12.86 8.84 -11.69
N GLY A 137 12.79 7.63 -11.16
CA GLY A 137 11.58 7.09 -10.58
C GLY A 137 11.39 7.53 -9.13
N ARG A 138 10.26 7.11 -8.56
CA ARG A 138 9.78 7.58 -7.25
C ARG A 138 10.36 6.83 -6.05
N LEU A 139 10.97 5.66 -6.27
CA LEU A 139 11.41 4.80 -5.16
C LEU A 139 12.60 5.35 -4.35
N LYS A 140 13.20 6.49 -4.74
CA LYS A 140 14.22 7.19 -3.95
C LYS A 140 13.65 8.28 -3.04
N LEU A 141 12.35 8.60 -3.16
CA LEU A 141 11.72 9.72 -2.46
C LEU A 141 11.51 9.45 -0.96
N ASP A 142 11.37 8.19 -0.56
CA ASP A 142 11.24 7.79 0.84
C ASP A 142 12.07 6.52 1.09
N ASN A 143 12.39 6.24 2.36
CA ASN A 143 13.08 5.05 2.83
C ASN A 143 12.75 4.80 4.33
N PRO A 144 12.32 3.58 4.73
CA PRO A 144 12.41 2.31 3.97
C PRO A 144 11.21 1.98 3.08
N THR A 145 10.20 2.83 3.03
CA THR A 145 8.90 2.61 2.37
C THR A 145 8.79 3.38 1.05
N ILE A 146 7.69 3.19 0.31
CA ILE A 146 7.27 4.15 -0.71
C ILE A 146 6.67 5.41 -0.05
N PRO A 147 6.63 6.57 -0.73
CA PRO A 147 6.04 7.79 -0.15
C PRO A 147 4.60 7.60 0.30
N LEU A 148 4.20 8.27 1.39
CA LEU A 148 2.86 8.18 1.98
C LEU A 148 1.72 8.39 0.97
N SER A 149 1.87 9.33 0.04
CA SER A 149 0.88 9.57 -1.03
C SER A 149 0.69 8.36 -1.95
N ASP A 150 1.77 7.61 -2.22
CA ASP A 150 1.71 6.39 -3.01
C ASP A 150 1.14 5.22 -2.19
N ILE A 151 1.28 5.19 -0.86
CA ILE A 151 0.58 4.24 0.04
C ILE A 151 -0.93 4.53 0.07
N VAL A 152 -1.34 5.80 0.17
CA VAL A 152 -2.76 6.18 0.08
C VAL A 152 -3.36 5.71 -1.24
N LEU A 153 -2.68 5.98 -2.36
CA LEU A 153 -3.11 5.51 -3.67
C LEU A 153 -3.13 3.98 -3.73
N GLU A 154 -2.12 3.31 -3.17
CA GLU A 154 -2.05 1.85 -3.12
C GLU A 154 -3.31 1.24 -2.51
N LYS A 155 -3.70 1.73 -1.33
CA LYS A 155 -4.85 1.23 -0.57
C LYS A 155 -6.17 1.60 -1.21
N THR A 156 -6.28 2.83 -1.70
CA THR A 156 -7.53 3.36 -2.26
C THR A 156 -7.81 2.90 -3.69
N GLN A 157 -6.83 2.36 -4.42
CA GLN A 157 -7.05 1.87 -5.79
C GLN A 157 -7.95 0.63 -5.84
N ILE A 158 -8.13 -0.12 -4.75
CA ILE A 158 -8.85 -1.38 -4.76
C ILE A 158 -10.36 -1.14 -4.93
N HIS A 159 -10.94 -1.58 -6.06
CA HIS A 159 -12.35 -1.34 -6.37
C HIS A 159 -13.29 -1.91 -5.29
N LYS A 160 -13.03 -3.14 -4.86
CA LYS A 160 -13.68 -3.79 -3.71
C LYS A 160 -12.75 -3.72 -2.49
N ILE A 161 -12.54 -2.50 -1.97
CA ILE A 161 -11.70 -2.30 -0.78
C ILE A 161 -12.19 -3.16 0.40
N ASN A 162 -11.25 -3.74 1.14
CA ASN A 162 -11.52 -4.56 2.31
C ASN A 162 -11.42 -3.72 3.60
N ALA A 163 -11.88 -4.28 4.72
CA ALA A 163 -11.85 -3.56 6.01
C ALA A 163 -10.42 -3.29 6.50
N LYS A 164 -9.46 -4.21 6.27
CA LYS A 164 -8.06 -4.02 6.70
C LYS A 164 -7.40 -2.81 6.03
N ASP A 165 -7.67 -2.58 4.74
CA ASP A 165 -7.15 -1.43 3.99
C ASP A 165 -7.83 -0.12 4.42
N ILE A 166 -9.11 -0.17 4.83
CA ILE A 166 -9.76 1.01 5.42
C ILE A 166 -9.11 1.35 6.76
N LYS A 167 -8.89 0.37 7.65
CA LYS A 167 -8.21 0.59 8.95
C LYS A 167 -6.80 1.15 8.76
N ASP A 168 -6.05 0.60 7.81
CA ASP A 168 -4.74 1.12 7.41
C ASP A 168 -4.83 2.61 7.02
N LEU A 169 -5.84 2.99 6.22
CA LEU A 169 -6.07 4.38 5.82
C LEU A 169 -6.46 5.29 6.99
N ILE A 170 -7.30 4.83 7.92
CA ILE A 170 -7.66 5.59 9.13
C ILE A 170 -6.41 5.97 9.91
N VAL A 171 -5.55 4.98 10.18
CA VAL A 171 -4.30 5.18 10.92
C VAL A 171 -3.36 6.11 10.15
N LEU A 172 -3.23 5.93 8.84
CA LEU A 172 -2.36 6.76 8.00
C LEU A 172 -2.81 8.23 7.96
N PHE A 173 -4.10 8.50 7.76
CA PHE A 173 -4.61 9.87 7.78
C PHE A 173 -4.52 10.49 9.17
N ARG A 174 -4.68 9.69 10.22
CA ARG A 174 -4.53 10.18 11.58
C ARG A 174 -3.09 10.58 11.90
N ALA A 175 -2.13 9.78 11.44
CA ALA A 175 -0.72 9.94 11.76
C ALA A 175 0.00 11.06 11.01
N HIS A 176 -0.53 11.47 9.84
CA HIS A 176 0.21 12.37 8.95
C HIS A 176 -0.62 13.57 8.50
N GLU A 177 0.07 14.69 8.28
CA GLU A 177 -0.53 15.88 7.70
C GLU A 177 -0.60 15.79 6.18
N LEU A 178 -1.49 16.60 5.61
CA LEU A 178 -1.55 16.81 4.17
C LEU A 178 -0.59 17.93 3.75
N GLY A 179 0.06 17.76 2.61
CA GLY A 179 0.90 18.80 2.02
C GLY A 179 1.00 18.66 0.51
N GLU A 180 1.72 19.57 -0.13
CA GLU A 180 1.73 19.72 -1.60
C GLU A 180 2.97 19.12 -2.29
N THR A 181 3.92 18.64 -1.50
CA THR A 181 5.25 18.17 -1.89
C THR A 181 5.50 16.77 -1.32
N ASP A 182 6.45 16.03 -1.92
CA ASP A 182 6.88 14.72 -1.41
C ASP A 182 7.85 14.90 -0.22
N GLU A 183 7.41 15.63 0.82
CA GLU A 183 8.13 15.77 2.09
C GLU A 183 7.94 14.52 2.97
N ARG A 184 8.91 14.25 3.85
CA ARG A 184 8.85 13.11 4.76
C ARG A 184 7.70 13.30 5.76
N GLU A 185 6.98 12.22 6.06
CA GLU A 185 5.81 12.20 6.96
C GLU A 185 4.64 13.12 6.52
N VAL A 186 4.61 13.49 5.23
CA VAL A 186 3.54 14.30 4.62
C VAL A 186 2.85 13.54 3.49
N ILE A 187 1.52 13.56 3.48
CA ILE A 187 0.72 13.02 2.38
C ILE A 187 0.63 14.08 1.27
N ASN A 188 1.41 13.89 0.21
CA ASN A 188 1.41 14.75 -0.97
C ASN A 188 0.07 14.69 -1.73
N VAL A 189 -0.79 15.70 -1.55
CA VAL A 189 -2.09 15.81 -2.22
C VAL A 189 -1.94 16.01 -3.72
N ASN A 190 -0.95 16.78 -4.17
CA ASN A 190 -0.70 17.04 -5.59
C ASN A 190 -0.35 15.77 -6.36
N ARG A 191 0.36 14.82 -5.72
CA ARG A 191 0.64 13.51 -6.32
C ARG A 191 -0.66 12.75 -6.57
N ILE A 192 -1.55 12.72 -5.58
CA ILE A 192 -2.83 12.02 -5.63
C ILE A 192 -3.73 12.66 -6.71
N THR A 193 -3.99 13.96 -6.62
CA THR A 193 -4.91 14.66 -7.52
C THR A 193 -4.50 14.54 -8.98
N LYS A 194 -3.22 14.72 -9.30
CA LYS A 194 -2.70 14.65 -10.68
C LYS A 194 -2.85 13.28 -11.32
N ILE A 195 -2.83 12.19 -10.53
CA ILE A 195 -3.14 10.86 -11.04
C ILE A 195 -4.64 10.74 -11.32
N LEU A 196 -5.47 11.08 -10.34
CA LEU A 196 -6.92 10.93 -10.43
C LEU A 196 -7.54 11.84 -11.51
N ALA A 197 -6.92 12.99 -11.82
CA ALA A 197 -7.37 13.88 -12.88
C ALA A 197 -7.18 13.31 -14.30
N LYS A 198 -6.37 12.27 -14.44
CA LYS A 198 -6.10 11.57 -15.70
C LYS A 198 -6.97 10.33 -15.88
N ASP A 199 -7.41 9.72 -14.78
CA ASP A 199 -8.16 8.46 -14.78
C ASP A 199 -9.49 8.59 -14.03
N TRP A 200 -10.59 8.56 -14.77
CA TRP A 200 -11.93 8.63 -14.19
C TRP A 200 -12.28 7.41 -13.36
N GLY A 201 -11.84 6.21 -13.76
CA GLY A 201 -12.12 4.98 -13.02
C GLY A 201 -11.40 4.97 -11.69
N PHE A 202 -10.13 5.36 -11.69
CA PHE A 202 -9.36 5.48 -10.46
C PHE A 202 -9.91 6.57 -9.55
N TRP A 203 -10.23 7.75 -10.09
CA TRP A 203 -10.92 8.81 -9.35
C TRP A 203 -12.23 8.33 -8.70
N TYR A 204 -13.04 7.57 -9.44
CA TYR A 204 -14.32 7.06 -8.96
C TYR A 204 -14.14 6.13 -7.76
N ASP A 205 -13.20 5.19 -7.83
CA ASP A 205 -12.95 4.25 -6.75
C ASP A 205 -12.31 4.94 -5.53
N VAL A 206 -11.34 5.84 -5.73
CA VAL A 206 -10.69 6.56 -4.61
C VAL A 206 -11.69 7.43 -3.86
N THR A 207 -12.48 8.27 -4.57
CA THR A 207 -13.45 9.15 -3.90
C THR A 207 -14.51 8.36 -3.13
N ARG A 208 -14.93 7.20 -3.64
CA ARG A 208 -15.85 6.31 -2.93
C ARG A 208 -15.18 5.64 -1.73
N ASN A 209 -13.95 5.17 -1.88
CA ASN A 209 -13.21 4.51 -0.81
C ASN A 209 -12.88 5.47 0.33
N LEU A 210 -12.49 6.72 0.04
CA LEU A 210 -12.31 7.77 1.05
C LEU A 210 -13.60 8.03 1.86
N LYS A 211 -14.77 8.01 1.21
CA LYS A 211 -16.06 8.11 1.93
C LYS A 211 -16.32 6.91 2.84
N LYS A 212 -15.96 5.69 2.40
CA LYS A 212 -16.05 4.49 3.26
C LYS A 212 -15.13 4.60 4.47
N VAL A 213 -13.95 5.22 4.34
CA VAL A 213 -13.06 5.49 5.48
C VAL A 213 -13.80 6.33 6.51
N LYS A 214 -14.43 7.45 6.11
CA LYS A 214 -15.24 8.27 7.02
C LYS A 214 -16.36 7.48 7.71
N THR A 215 -17.12 6.70 6.94
CA THR A 215 -18.22 5.88 7.49
C THR A 215 -17.71 4.88 8.51
N LEU A 216 -16.63 4.16 8.21
CA LEU A 216 -16.09 3.15 9.11
C LEU A 216 -15.42 3.78 10.35
N SER A 217 -14.79 4.96 10.21
CA SER A 217 -14.33 5.75 11.36
C SER A 217 -15.46 6.13 12.29
N GLU A 218 -16.63 6.51 11.76
CA GLU A 218 -17.82 6.83 12.57
C GLU A 218 -18.34 5.59 13.31
N GLU A 219 -18.34 4.43 12.67
CA GLU A 219 -18.68 3.15 13.31
C GLU A 219 -17.70 2.83 14.46
N TYR A 220 -16.39 2.97 14.24
CA TYR A 220 -15.40 2.73 15.29
C TYR A 220 -15.46 3.72 16.44
N LEU A 221 -15.85 4.98 16.18
CA LEU A 221 -16.12 5.95 17.24
C LEU A 221 -17.31 5.49 18.10
N LYS A 222 -18.42 5.05 17.47
CA LYS A 222 -19.61 4.56 18.19
C LYS A 222 -19.34 3.30 19.00
N ASP A 223 -18.48 2.42 18.49
CA ASP A 223 -18.07 1.18 19.14
C ASP A 223 -17.00 1.39 20.22
N GLY A 224 -16.53 2.63 20.44
CA GLY A 224 -15.50 2.95 21.42
C GLY A 224 -14.10 2.47 21.05
N LYS A 225 -13.87 2.11 19.77
CA LYS A 225 -12.57 1.66 19.24
C LYS A 225 -11.70 2.83 18.73
N MET A 226 -12.24 4.04 18.72
CA MET A 226 -11.59 5.26 18.23
C MET A 226 -12.04 6.46 19.08
N GLU A 227 -11.13 7.40 19.37
CA GLU A 227 -11.46 8.62 20.11
C GLU A 227 -12.08 9.71 19.20
N SER A 228 -12.85 10.65 19.78
CA SER A 228 -13.47 11.74 19.01
C SER A 228 -12.44 12.60 18.29
N ASN A 229 -11.32 12.92 18.94
CA ASN A 229 -10.24 13.71 18.35
C ASN A 229 -9.63 13.01 17.13
N ASP A 230 -9.42 11.68 17.20
CA ASP A 230 -8.89 10.93 16.08
C ASP A 230 -9.88 10.93 14.91
N TYR A 231 -11.18 10.74 15.21
CA TYR A 231 -12.24 10.75 14.21
C TYR A 231 -12.35 12.10 13.49
N GLU A 232 -12.36 13.20 14.26
CA GLU A 232 -12.44 14.56 13.73
C GLU A 232 -11.25 14.90 12.85
N ASP A 233 -10.03 14.54 13.26
CA ASP A 233 -8.82 14.78 12.49
C ASP A 233 -8.83 14.01 11.15
N VAL A 234 -9.10 12.70 11.21
CA VAL A 234 -9.18 11.83 10.02
C VAL A 234 -10.23 12.34 9.04
N THR A 235 -11.44 12.65 9.52
CA THR A 235 -12.53 13.09 8.65
C THR A 235 -12.24 14.45 8.02
N LYS A 236 -11.66 15.39 8.77
CA LYS A 236 -11.24 16.71 8.27
C LYS A 236 -10.19 16.59 7.18
N LYS A 237 -9.17 15.74 7.36
CA LYS A 237 -8.14 15.48 6.35
C LYS A 237 -8.74 14.83 5.09
N ILE A 238 -9.64 13.88 5.25
CA ILE A 238 -10.33 13.27 4.10
C ILE A 238 -11.15 14.30 3.33
N ASP A 239 -11.91 15.15 4.01
CA ASP A 239 -12.71 16.20 3.36
C ASP A 239 -11.82 17.21 2.62
N THR A 240 -10.69 17.57 3.22
CA THR A 240 -9.69 18.43 2.59
C THR A 240 -9.16 17.78 1.31
N LEU A 241 -8.73 16.52 1.37
CA LEU A 241 -8.24 15.78 0.18
C LEU A 241 -9.33 15.65 -0.90
N LEU A 242 -10.58 15.41 -0.52
CA LEU A 242 -11.71 15.35 -1.47
C LEU A 242 -11.92 16.68 -2.19
N GLU A 243 -11.72 17.82 -1.52
CA GLU A 243 -11.80 19.13 -2.17
C GLU A 243 -10.64 19.35 -3.16
N TYR A 244 -9.40 19.04 -2.78
CA TYR A 244 -8.26 19.05 -3.72
C TYR A 244 -8.52 18.18 -4.95
N ILE A 245 -9.07 16.98 -4.74
CA ILE A 245 -9.45 16.07 -5.83
C ILE A 245 -10.52 16.68 -6.73
N LYS A 246 -11.49 17.40 -6.17
CA LYS A 246 -12.56 18.05 -6.93
C LYS A 246 -12.03 19.20 -7.77
N GLU A 247 -11.20 20.06 -7.19
CA GLU A 247 -10.65 21.27 -7.82
C GLU A 247 -9.63 20.98 -8.93
N GLU A 248 -8.87 19.88 -8.83
CA GLU A 248 -7.85 19.54 -9.83
C GLU A 248 -8.43 19.45 -11.27
N PRO A 249 -7.90 20.19 -12.25
CA PRO A 249 -8.41 20.19 -13.62
C PRO A 249 -8.36 18.80 -14.29
N LYS A 250 -9.53 18.27 -14.67
CA LYS A 250 -9.64 16.95 -15.32
C LYS A 250 -9.23 16.99 -16.79
N THR A 251 -8.49 15.96 -17.22
CA THR A 251 -8.08 15.78 -18.62
C THR A 251 -9.27 15.54 -19.57
N LYS A 252 -9.02 15.66 -20.88
CA LYS A 252 -10.06 15.39 -21.90
C LYS A 252 -10.47 13.91 -21.89
N GLU A 253 -9.51 13.02 -21.70
CA GLU A 253 -9.69 11.57 -21.59
C GLU A 253 -10.58 11.23 -20.39
N TRP A 254 -10.28 11.81 -19.22
CA TRP A 254 -11.11 11.70 -18.03
C TRP A 254 -12.55 12.14 -18.30
N LYS A 255 -12.74 13.32 -18.91
CA LYS A 255 -14.09 13.88 -19.20
C LYS A 255 -14.87 13.00 -20.18
N LYS A 256 -14.20 12.42 -21.18
CA LYS A 256 -14.81 11.46 -22.10
C LYS A 256 -15.23 10.18 -21.36
N ARG A 257 -14.35 9.63 -20.52
CA ARG A 257 -14.65 8.43 -19.72
C ARG A 257 -15.78 8.69 -18.71
N ALA A 258 -15.86 9.89 -18.14
CA ALA A 258 -16.92 10.29 -17.22
C ALA A 258 -18.32 10.22 -17.84
N LYS A 259 -18.47 10.57 -19.13
CA LYS A 259 -19.74 10.47 -19.86
C LYS A 259 -20.23 9.02 -20.02
N ILE A 260 -19.31 8.06 -20.05
CA ILE A 260 -19.64 6.63 -20.09
C ILE A 260 -20.05 6.14 -18.69
N GLY A 261 -19.53 6.76 -17.64
CA GLY A 261 -19.91 6.43 -16.27
C GLY A 261 -19.69 4.96 -15.90
N THR A 262 -20.57 4.43 -15.07
CA THR A 262 -20.49 3.05 -14.57
C THR A 262 -21.04 2.01 -15.55
N ASP A 263 -21.52 2.42 -16.73
CA ASP A 263 -22.14 1.52 -17.72
C ASP A 263 -21.14 0.55 -18.36
N LYS A 264 -19.84 0.89 -18.30
CA LYS A 264 -18.74 0.00 -18.69
C LYS A 264 -17.82 -0.21 -17.50
N GLN A 265 -17.31 -1.43 -17.34
CA GLN A 265 -16.29 -1.73 -16.35
C GLN A 265 -15.08 -0.79 -16.50
N TRP A 266 -14.57 -0.27 -15.39
CA TRP A 266 -13.46 0.69 -15.34
C TRP A 266 -12.26 0.22 -14.53
N TRP A 267 -12.31 -1.00 -14.03
CA TRP A 267 -11.30 -1.56 -13.13
C TRP A 267 -10.92 -2.95 -13.60
N ARG A 268 -9.68 -3.37 -13.31
CA ARG A 268 -9.19 -4.72 -13.60
C ARG A 268 -9.59 -5.69 -12.48
N VAL A 269 -10.19 -6.82 -12.83
CA VAL A 269 -10.34 -7.95 -11.90
C VAL A 269 -8.97 -8.50 -11.60
N VAL A 270 -8.53 -8.32 -10.36
CA VAL A 270 -7.35 -8.98 -9.84
C VAL A 270 -7.86 -10.20 -9.10
N GLU A 271 -7.62 -11.37 -9.66
CA GLU A 271 -7.78 -12.60 -8.89
C GLU A 271 -6.76 -12.58 -7.76
N ASP A 272 -7.18 -12.91 -6.55
CA ASP A 272 -6.23 -13.35 -5.54
C ASP A 272 -5.49 -14.51 -6.19
N VAL A 273 -4.22 -14.30 -6.52
CA VAL A 273 -3.40 -15.34 -7.14
C VAL A 273 -3.53 -16.52 -6.21
N VAL A 274 -4.11 -17.62 -6.69
CA VAL A 274 -4.24 -18.86 -5.92
C VAL A 274 -2.83 -19.20 -5.48
N ARG A 275 -2.57 -18.95 -4.19
CA ARG A 275 -1.26 -18.96 -3.54
C ARG A 275 -1.01 -20.32 -2.94
#